data_AF-A0A0D8Y7A6-F1
#
_entry.id   AF-A0A0D8Y7A6-F1
#
_cell.length_a   1.000
_cell.length_b   1.000
_cell.length_c   1.000
_cell.angle_alpha   90.00
_cell.angle_beta   90.00
_cell.angle_gamma   90.00
#
_symmetry.space_group_name_H-M   'P 1'
#
loop_
_entity.id
_entity.type
_entity.pdbx_description
1 polymer ?
#
loop_
_entity_poly.entity_id
_entity_poly.type
_entity_poly.pdbx_seq_one_letter_code
_entity_poly.pdbx_strand_id
1 'polypeptide(L)'
;MQLLSLINEIKKSTIALANVAPIWDATLEAIIHILRGKLSAKDPELHPLDYRLSEALRIISFLDEENRLKEKMLSEQFTEFVCKYFNYGVNSKWKSIESPSLDEQSLLDAFFSVPFQSLSSYSIEQYAVVVAMFAARLQLTNERLFLSSIHILGLLASTSTAMKFFGNLDVFDSILSESLSLTLQSHTDAPSFLKDASKFLSGIIHASSSSKSLCKEYNAVGLAHYLCPALTLFKGKCTEIWSWTQMIRFSAVIMTTKWKDLAEYSEPLQMEVTQKIRKKYVVEMLHNMDWNDTVQLERYGVRLTSKVISGAFNLERIVVEQALMFQLKYLPIVYEGSRRIENVVDWKVLLYLQFHSIPLDSVILALSVEKILKLLSTCLDKTEVTYETLDVVAKLISPRLKSVAEACIASLVCIFEKAENCTQLLSCAANAIESFGRTNMERDVTSLCLTIASTQQLNDARFDHVRELHRVIKNAILHAHYAVNNDQCAVFA
;
A
#
# COMPACT_ATOMS: atom_id res chain seq x y z
N MET A 1 -12.88 -33.95 0.34
CA MET A 1 -14.02 -33.35 1.09
C MET A 1 -14.00 -33.65 2.60
N GLN A 2 -13.77 -34.90 3.03
CA GLN A 2 -13.79 -35.27 4.47
C GLN A 2 -12.69 -34.57 5.32
N LEU A 3 -11.47 -34.40 4.79
CA LEU A 3 -10.36 -33.80 5.54
C LEU A 3 -10.55 -32.30 5.83
N LEU A 4 -11.00 -31.51 4.85
CA LEU A 4 -11.29 -30.08 5.03
C LEU A 4 -12.45 -29.87 6.00
N SER A 5 -13.48 -30.72 5.93
CA SER A 5 -14.59 -30.72 6.89
C SER A 5 -14.08 -30.98 8.31
N LEU A 6 -13.20 -31.99 8.47
CA LEU A 6 -12.60 -32.32 9.75
C LEU A 6 -11.77 -31.16 10.33
N ILE A 7 -10.91 -30.51 9.53
CA ILE A 7 -10.15 -29.33 9.98
C ILE A 7 -11.08 -28.20 10.43
N ASN A 8 -12.14 -27.95 9.67
CA ASN A 8 -13.13 -26.92 10.02
C ASN A 8 -13.93 -27.28 11.26
N GLU A 9 -14.25 -28.56 11.48
CA GLU A 9 -14.87 -29.05 12.71
C GLU A 9 -13.92 -28.93 13.90
N ILE A 10 -12.64 -29.29 13.77
CA ILE A 10 -11.63 -29.11 14.83
C ILE A 10 -11.53 -27.63 15.22
N LYS A 11 -11.47 -26.73 14.23
CA LYS A 11 -11.47 -25.27 14.45
C LYS A 11 -12.73 -24.78 15.18
N LYS A 12 -13.90 -25.30 14.82
CA LYS A 12 -15.19 -24.90 15.40
C LYS A 12 -15.43 -25.48 16.79
N SER A 13 -14.99 -26.71 17.03
CA SER A 13 -15.50 -27.52 18.15
C SER A 13 -14.78 -27.26 19.47
N THR A 14 -13.60 -26.63 19.48
CA THR A 14 -12.92 -26.29 20.74
C THR A 14 -11.84 -25.23 20.54
N ILE A 15 -12.09 -24.03 21.07
CA ILE A 15 -11.06 -22.99 21.29
C ILE A 15 -9.85 -23.57 22.06
N ALA A 16 -10.07 -24.59 22.91
CA ALA A 16 -9.03 -25.27 23.67
C ALA A 16 -8.05 -26.11 22.82
N LEU A 17 -8.51 -26.81 21.79
CA LEU A 17 -7.65 -27.62 20.91
C LEU A 17 -6.99 -26.78 19.80
N ALA A 18 -7.57 -25.62 19.48
CA ALA A 18 -7.00 -24.70 18.51
C ALA A 18 -5.56 -24.29 18.88
N ASN A 19 -5.17 -24.32 20.16
CA ASN A 19 -3.84 -23.92 20.64
C ASN A 19 -2.91 -25.11 20.96
N VAL A 20 -3.29 -26.35 20.63
CA VAL A 20 -2.48 -27.54 20.93
C VAL A 20 -1.55 -27.85 19.76
N ALA A 21 -0.28 -27.44 19.88
CA ALA A 21 0.70 -27.60 18.81
C ALA A 21 0.88 -29.03 18.28
N PRO A 22 0.98 -30.08 19.13
CA PRO A 22 1.16 -31.45 18.64
C PRO A 22 0.06 -31.93 17.68
N ILE A 23 -1.18 -31.48 17.87
CA ILE A 23 -2.30 -31.87 17.00
C ILE A 23 -2.14 -31.25 15.61
N TRP A 24 -1.76 -29.97 15.57
CA TRP A 24 -1.58 -29.25 14.30
C TRP A 24 -0.31 -29.66 13.58
N ASP A 25 0.76 -29.99 14.32
CA ASP A 25 1.99 -30.57 13.79
C ASP A 25 1.70 -31.91 13.10
N ALA A 26 1.03 -32.84 13.80
CA ALA A 26 0.62 -34.12 13.22
C ALA A 26 -0.35 -33.96 12.03
N THR A 27 -1.26 -32.98 12.09
CA THR A 27 -2.18 -32.67 10.99
C THR A 27 -1.41 -32.18 9.75
N LEU A 28 -0.45 -31.28 9.94
CA LEU A 28 0.41 -30.77 8.88
C LEU A 28 1.21 -31.90 8.22
N GLU A 29 1.85 -32.75 9.02
CA GLU A 29 2.62 -33.89 8.53
C GLU A 29 1.75 -34.88 7.74
N ALA A 30 0.56 -35.19 8.24
CA ALA A 30 -0.38 -36.07 7.55
C ALA A 30 -0.77 -35.49 6.17
N ILE A 31 -1.05 -34.19 6.10
CA ILE A 31 -1.37 -33.52 4.83
C ILE A 31 -0.18 -33.57 3.87
N ILE A 32 1.03 -33.26 4.34
CA ILE A 32 2.27 -33.33 3.54
C ILE A 32 2.48 -34.75 3.02
N HIS A 33 2.26 -35.77 3.84
CA HIS A 33 2.43 -37.17 3.45
C HIS A 33 1.43 -37.58 2.36
N ILE A 34 0.16 -37.17 2.47
CA ILE A 34 -0.86 -37.44 1.45
C ILE A 34 -0.51 -36.72 0.14
N LEU A 35 -0.08 -35.46 0.20
CA LEU A 35 0.36 -34.69 -0.97
C LEU A 35 1.53 -35.37 -1.68
N ARG A 36 2.54 -35.80 -0.93
CA ARG A 36 3.69 -36.55 -1.45
C ARG A 36 3.25 -37.84 -2.13
N GLY A 37 2.34 -38.60 -1.53
CA GLY A 37 1.82 -39.84 -2.11
C GLY A 37 1.17 -39.61 -3.48
N LYS A 38 0.36 -38.55 -3.59
CA LYS A 38 -0.27 -38.15 -4.85
C LYS A 38 0.73 -37.69 -5.91
N LEU A 39 1.73 -36.92 -5.53
CA LEU A 39 2.77 -36.45 -6.46
C LEU A 39 3.67 -37.59 -6.94
N SER A 40 3.99 -38.55 -6.06
CA SER A 40 4.85 -39.71 -6.39
C SER A 40 4.17 -40.71 -7.33
N ALA A 41 2.83 -40.71 -7.38
CA ALA A 41 2.07 -41.58 -8.28
C ALA A 41 2.11 -41.12 -9.74
N LYS A 42 2.61 -39.90 -10.00
CA LYS A 42 2.75 -39.36 -11.36
C LYS A 42 4.06 -39.83 -11.98
N ASP A 43 4.03 -40.05 -13.30
CA ASP A 43 5.22 -40.46 -14.05
C ASP A 43 6.31 -39.37 -13.97
N PRO A 44 7.51 -39.69 -13.43
CA PRO A 44 8.62 -38.74 -13.31
C PRO A 44 9.09 -38.17 -14.65
N GLU A 45 8.96 -38.93 -15.75
CA GLU A 45 9.40 -38.48 -17.08
C GLU A 45 8.45 -37.42 -17.65
N LEU A 46 7.15 -37.51 -17.32
CA LEU A 46 6.12 -36.57 -17.75
C LEU A 46 6.03 -35.33 -16.85
N HIS A 47 6.27 -35.49 -15.54
CA HIS A 47 6.12 -34.43 -14.55
C HIS A 47 7.37 -34.25 -13.66
N PRO A 48 8.51 -33.84 -14.21
CA PRO A 48 9.78 -33.76 -13.48
C PRO A 48 9.74 -32.77 -12.30
N LEU A 49 8.87 -31.75 -12.36
CA LEU A 49 8.71 -30.79 -11.27
C LEU A 49 7.85 -31.35 -10.12
N ASP A 50 6.86 -32.20 -10.42
CA ASP A 50 6.04 -32.92 -9.43
C ASP A 50 6.89 -33.95 -8.69
N TYR A 51 7.75 -34.66 -9.41
CA TYR A 51 8.72 -35.57 -8.83
C TYR A 51 9.67 -34.86 -7.86
N ARG A 52 10.27 -33.73 -8.28
CA ARG A 52 11.17 -32.95 -7.41
C ARG A 52 10.45 -32.35 -6.20
N LEU A 53 9.20 -31.91 -6.36
CA LEU A 53 8.38 -31.46 -5.24
C LEU A 53 8.13 -32.61 -4.26
N SER A 54 7.75 -33.79 -4.76
CA SER A 54 7.56 -34.99 -3.95
C SER A 54 8.81 -35.35 -3.14
N GLU A 55 9.98 -35.29 -3.78
CA GLU A 55 11.25 -35.59 -3.14
C GLU A 55 11.63 -34.54 -2.08
N ALA A 56 11.35 -33.26 -2.33
CA ALA A 56 11.51 -32.22 -1.33
C ALA A 56 10.57 -32.43 -0.12
N LEU A 57 9.30 -32.76 -0.36
CA LEU A 57 8.34 -33.08 0.70
C LEU A 57 8.75 -34.32 1.49
N ARG A 58 9.34 -35.33 0.82
CA ARG A 58 9.91 -36.50 1.47
C ARG A 58 10.96 -36.09 2.49
N ILE A 59 11.94 -35.28 2.07
CA ILE A 59 13.02 -34.83 2.95
C ILE A 59 12.46 -34.02 4.12
N ILE A 60 11.49 -33.13 3.87
CA ILE A 60 10.80 -32.36 4.92
C ILE A 60 10.17 -33.29 5.96
N SER A 61 9.46 -34.33 5.52
CA SER A 61 8.82 -35.30 6.43
C SER A 61 9.78 -36.20 7.20
N PHE A 62 11.05 -36.30 6.81
CA PHE A 62 12.06 -37.13 7.48
C PHE A 62 12.98 -36.35 8.43
N LEU A 63 12.89 -35.02 8.41
CA LEU A 63 13.55 -34.19 9.40
C LEU A 63 12.72 -34.30 10.69
N ASP A 64 13.10 -35.20 11.58
CA ASP A 64 12.57 -35.27 12.95
C ASP A 64 13.32 -34.26 13.84
N GLU A 65 12.66 -33.77 14.89
CA GLU A 65 13.19 -32.87 15.91
C GLU A 65 14.47 -33.44 16.55
N GLU A 66 14.53 -34.76 16.72
CA GLU A 66 15.68 -35.49 17.27
C GLU A 66 16.91 -35.49 16.33
N ASN A 67 16.69 -35.43 15.02
CA ASN A 67 17.76 -35.37 14.02
C ASN A 67 18.34 -33.95 13.85
N ARG A 68 17.63 -32.90 14.33
CA ARG A 68 18.11 -31.53 14.30
C ARG A 68 19.23 -31.25 15.30
N LEU A 69 19.25 -31.95 16.43
CA LEU A 69 20.32 -31.88 17.44
C LEU A 69 21.69 -32.37 16.92
N LYS A 70 21.72 -33.13 15.81
CA LYS A 70 22.95 -33.48 15.08
C LYS A 70 23.29 -32.40 14.03
N GLU A 71 23.33 -31.16 14.51
CA GLU A 71 23.29 -29.87 13.80
C GLU A 71 24.23 -29.73 12.59
N LYS A 72 23.80 -28.86 11.67
CA LYS A 72 24.45 -28.34 10.45
C LYS A 72 24.27 -29.15 9.15
N MET A 73 24.63 -30.43 9.09
CA MET A 73 24.59 -31.18 7.82
C MET A 73 23.18 -31.29 7.21
N LEU A 74 22.16 -31.53 8.04
CA LEU A 74 20.77 -31.66 7.57
C LEU A 74 20.16 -30.32 7.13
N SER A 75 20.56 -29.22 7.77
CA SER A 75 20.19 -27.86 7.38
C SER A 75 20.77 -27.51 6.01
N GLU A 76 22.04 -27.83 5.78
CA GLU A 76 22.73 -27.59 4.51
C GLU A 76 22.14 -28.45 3.38
N GLN A 77 21.92 -29.75 3.62
CA GLN A 77 21.27 -30.62 2.63
C GLN A 77 19.85 -30.18 2.32
N PHE A 78 19.07 -29.84 3.34
CA PHE A 78 17.72 -29.33 3.16
C PHE A 78 17.71 -28.05 2.32
N THR A 79 18.55 -27.08 2.68
CA THR A 79 18.75 -25.84 1.93
C THR A 79 19.16 -26.14 0.49
N GLU A 80 20.14 -27.02 0.28
CA GLU A 80 20.62 -27.41 -1.04
C GLU A 80 19.50 -28.01 -1.91
N PHE A 81 18.65 -28.87 -1.34
CA PHE A 81 17.52 -29.46 -2.05
C PHE A 81 16.45 -28.45 -2.42
N VAL A 82 16.08 -27.57 -1.49
CA VAL A 82 15.16 -26.47 -1.74
C VAL A 82 15.72 -25.58 -2.87
N CYS A 83 17.00 -25.22 -2.80
CA CYS A 83 17.70 -24.48 -3.84
C CYS A 83 17.67 -25.20 -5.20
N LYS A 84 17.93 -26.51 -5.24
CA LYS A 84 17.87 -27.33 -6.46
C LYS A 84 16.48 -27.36 -7.08
N TYR A 85 15.42 -27.49 -6.28
CA TYR A 85 14.03 -27.47 -6.76
C TYR A 85 13.73 -26.13 -7.46
N PHE A 86 14.02 -25.03 -6.78
CA PHE A 86 13.72 -23.70 -7.30
C PHE A 86 14.59 -23.32 -8.50
N ASN A 87 15.90 -23.61 -8.46
CA ASN A 87 16.79 -23.39 -9.60
C ASN A 87 16.34 -24.19 -10.83
N TYR A 88 15.84 -25.42 -10.64
CA TYR A 88 15.28 -26.20 -11.74
C TYR A 88 14.01 -25.55 -12.29
N GLY A 89 13.10 -25.08 -11.43
CA GLY A 89 11.90 -24.36 -11.85
C GLY A 89 12.20 -23.11 -12.67
N VAL A 90 13.14 -22.27 -12.18
CA VAL A 90 13.66 -21.10 -12.89
C VAL A 90 14.23 -21.48 -14.26
N ASN A 91 15.17 -22.44 -14.30
CA ASN A 91 15.81 -22.86 -15.56
C ASN A 91 14.83 -23.48 -16.56
N SER A 92 13.77 -24.13 -16.06
CA SER A 92 12.71 -24.70 -16.90
C SER A 92 11.60 -23.69 -17.22
N LYS A 93 11.72 -22.42 -16.77
CA LYS A 93 10.72 -21.36 -16.89
C LYS A 93 9.34 -21.75 -16.36
N TRP A 94 9.30 -22.67 -15.38
CA TRP A 94 8.07 -23.22 -14.83
C TRP A 94 7.05 -23.62 -15.91
N LYS A 95 7.51 -24.22 -17.04
CA LYS A 95 6.65 -24.64 -18.16
C LYS A 95 5.38 -25.34 -17.65
N SER A 96 4.24 -24.98 -18.24
CA SER A 96 2.90 -25.15 -17.65
C SER A 96 2.72 -26.54 -17.03
N ILE A 97 2.69 -26.55 -15.71
CA ILE A 97 2.27 -27.71 -14.95
C ILE A 97 0.76 -27.82 -15.12
N GLU A 98 0.22 -29.03 -15.19
CA GLU A 98 -1.23 -29.19 -15.22
C GLU A 98 -1.87 -28.57 -13.98
N SER A 99 -3.05 -27.99 -14.16
CA SER A 99 -3.85 -27.49 -13.05
C SER A 99 -4.10 -28.63 -12.05
N PRO A 100 -3.97 -28.38 -10.73
CA PRO A 100 -4.25 -29.41 -9.74
C PRO A 100 -5.67 -29.94 -9.91
N SER A 101 -5.81 -31.26 -9.85
CA SER A 101 -7.09 -31.97 -9.84
C SER A 101 -7.99 -31.47 -8.69
N LEU A 102 -9.30 -31.68 -8.80
CA LEU A 102 -10.27 -31.25 -7.78
C LEU A 102 -9.92 -31.79 -6.36
N ASP A 103 -9.41 -33.02 -6.32
CA ASP A 103 -8.99 -33.66 -5.06
C ASP A 103 -7.67 -33.10 -4.52
N GLU A 104 -6.75 -32.66 -5.38
CA GLU A 104 -5.54 -31.94 -4.97
C GLU A 104 -5.90 -30.53 -4.47
N GLN A 105 -6.83 -29.83 -5.12
CA GLN A 105 -7.30 -28.51 -4.68
C GLN A 105 -7.92 -28.56 -3.28
N SER A 106 -8.80 -29.53 -3.04
CA SER A 106 -9.41 -29.73 -1.71
C SER A 106 -8.37 -30.00 -0.60
N LEU A 107 -7.26 -30.67 -0.96
CA LEU A 107 -6.17 -30.97 -0.04
C LEU A 107 -5.28 -29.74 0.20
N LEU A 108 -5.04 -28.93 -0.83
CA LEU A 108 -4.33 -27.65 -0.73
C LEU A 108 -5.15 -26.63 0.08
N ASP A 109 -6.46 -26.58 -0.10
CA ASP A 109 -7.35 -25.75 0.74
C ASP A 109 -7.29 -26.17 2.21
N ALA A 110 -7.23 -27.48 2.48
CA ALA A 110 -7.05 -28.03 3.83
C ALA A 110 -5.67 -27.66 4.40
N PHE A 111 -4.62 -27.78 3.60
CA PHE A 111 -3.26 -27.38 3.95
C PHE A 111 -3.18 -25.89 4.32
N PHE A 112 -3.69 -25.00 3.46
CA PHE A 112 -3.70 -23.55 3.70
C PHE A 112 -4.62 -23.13 4.85
N SER A 113 -5.51 -24.02 5.29
CA SER A 113 -6.36 -23.81 6.46
C SER A 113 -5.67 -24.14 7.78
N VAL A 114 -4.46 -24.71 7.81
CA VAL A 114 -3.77 -25.00 9.07
C VAL A 114 -3.46 -23.70 9.84
N PRO A 115 -3.84 -23.57 11.12
CA PRO A 115 -3.58 -22.38 11.92
C PRO A 115 -2.10 -22.34 12.33
N PHE A 116 -1.27 -21.69 11.51
CA PHE A 116 0.18 -21.63 11.73
C PHE A 116 0.60 -21.04 13.08
N GLN A 117 -0.24 -20.22 13.71
CA GLN A 117 0.01 -19.64 15.04
C GLN A 117 0.07 -20.71 16.14
N SER A 118 -0.55 -21.86 15.88
CA SER A 118 -0.62 -22.98 16.81
C SER A 118 0.44 -24.03 16.52
N LEU A 119 1.20 -23.91 15.43
CA LEU A 119 2.26 -24.84 15.08
C LEU A 119 3.48 -24.63 15.99
N SER A 120 4.26 -25.69 16.20
CA SER A 120 5.58 -25.54 16.82
C SER A 120 6.49 -24.70 15.92
N SER A 121 7.54 -24.11 16.52
CA SER A 121 8.54 -23.34 15.76
C SER A 121 9.13 -24.15 14.59
N TYR A 122 9.30 -25.46 14.80
CA TYR A 122 9.80 -26.36 13.78
C TYR A 122 8.83 -26.53 12.61
N SER A 123 7.58 -26.87 12.89
CA SER A 123 6.52 -27.01 11.89
C SER A 123 6.24 -25.73 11.14
N ILE A 124 6.42 -24.55 11.76
CA ILE A 124 6.31 -23.25 11.09
C ILE A 124 7.30 -23.11 9.94
N GLU A 125 8.56 -23.55 10.13
CA GLU A 125 9.58 -23.49 9.08
C GLU A 125 9.27 -24.44 7.94
N GLN A 126 8.87 -25.68 8.26
CA GLN A 126 8.43 -26.65 7.26
C GLN A 126 7.22 -26.12 6.46
N TYR A 127 6.22 -25.59 7.17
CA TYR A 127 5.03 -25.03 6.57
C TYR A 127 5.38 -23.88 5.63
N ALA A 128 6.26 -22.95 6.04
CA ALA A 128 6.74 -21.86 5.21
C ALA A 128 7.40 -22.33 3.91
N VAL A 129 8.26 -23.35 3.97
CA VAL A 129 8.94 -23.90 2.79
C VAL A 129 7.94 -24.53 1.83
N VAL A 130 7.04 -25.36 2.35
CA VAL A 130 6.04 -26.04 1.54
C VAL A 130 5.08 -25.04 0.88
N VAL A 131 4.65 -24.00 1.62
CA VAL A 131 3.81 -22.92 1.07
C VAL A 131 4.56 -22.20 -0.07
N ALA A 132 5.86 -21.93 0.06
CA ALA A 132 6.64 -21.28 -1.00
C ALA A 132 6.85 -22.17 -2.23
N MET A 133 7.05 -23.47 -2.03
CA MET A 133 7.11 -24.43 -3.14
C MET A 133 5.78 -24.49 -3.90
N PHE A 134 4.66 -24.44 -3.18
CA PHE A 134 3.33 -24.34 -3.79
C PHE A 134 3.10 -23.01 -4.48
N ALA A 135 3.52 -21.88 -3.89
CA ALA A 135 3.44 -20.58 -4.55
C ALA A 135 4.14 -20.63 -5.92
N ALA A 136 5.40 -21.09 -5.97
CA ALA A 136 6.14 -21.16 -7.23
C ALA A 136 5.51 -22.14 -8.25
N ARG A 137 4.95 -23.26 -7.79
CA ARG A 137 4.26 -24.24 -8.65
C ARG A 137 2.95 -23.68 -9.22
N LEU A 138 2.15 -23.00 -8.40
CA LEU A 138 0.77 -22.64 -8.71
C LEU A 138 0.63 -21.30 -9.44
N GLN A 139 1.71 -20.52 -9.50
CA GLN A 139 1.75 -19.16 -10.05
C GLN A 139 1.18 -19.01 -11.47
N LEU A 140 1.25 -20.06 -12.31
CA LEU A 140 0.74 -20.03 -13.69
C LEU A 140 -0.55 -20.82 -13.90
N THR A 141 -1.00 -21.57 -12.88
CA THR A 141 -1.98 -22.66 -13.07
C THR A 141 -3.21 -22.52 -12.19
N ASN A 142 -3.08 -21.88 -11.02
CA ASN A 142 -4.19 -21.65 -10.10
C ASN A 142 -3.96 -20.37 -9.29
N GLU A 143 -4.51 -19.26 -9.78
CA GLU A 143 -4.40 -17.94 -9.17
C GLU A 143 -4.86 -17.94 -7.70
N ARG A 144 -6.03 -18.50 -7.41
CA ARG A 144 -6.60 -18.49 -6.05
C ARG A 144 -5.66 -19.12 -5.03
N LEU A 145 -5.10 -20.30 -5.36
CA LEU A 145 -4.20 -21.00 -4.45
C LEU A 145 -2.83 -20.32 -4.38
N PHE A 146 -2.36 -19.72 -5.47
CA PHE A 146 -1.15 -18.89 -5.46
C PHE A 146 -1.32 -17.69 -4.51
N LEU A 147 -2.41 -16.91 -4.65
CA LEU A 147 -2.73 -15.79 -3.79
C LEU A 147 -2.82 -16.22 -2.31
N SER A 148 -3.46 -17.37 -2.05
CA SER A 148 -3.54 -17.95 -0.70
C SER A 148 -2.14 -18.27 -0.15
N SER A 149 -1.25 -18.79 -0.99
CA SER A 149 0.13 -19.09 -0.62
C SER A 149 0.92 -17.82 -0.26
N ILE A 150 0.81 -16.77 -1.09
CA ILE A 150 1.47 -15.49 -0.84
C ILE A 150 0.92 -14.81 0.42
N HIS A 151 -0.39 -14.88 0.66
CA HIS A 151 -0.99 -14.39 1.89
C HIS A 151 -0.43 -15.09 3.12
N ILE A 152 -0.37 -16.42 3.12
CA ILE A 152 0.17 -17.21 4.24
C ILE A 152 1.66 -16.93 4.45
N LEU A 153 2.44 -16.87 3.38
CA LEU A 153 3.84 -16.44 3.45
C LEU A 153 3.96 -15.06 4.08
N GLY A 154 3.07 -14.13 3.72
CA GLY A 154 2.99 -12.80 4.31
C GLY A 154 2.70 -12.78 5.81
N LEU A 155 1.86 -13.71 6.28
CA LEU A 155 1.64 -13.92 7.70
C LEU A 155 2.83 -14.58 8.38
N LEU A 156 3.42 -15.60 7.78
CA LEU A 156 4.58 -16.33 8.32
C LEU A 156 5.81 -15.43 8.44
N ALA A 157 6.05 -14.55 7.46
CA ALA A 157 7.18 -13.62 7.49
C ALA A 157 7.09 -12.59 8.63
N SER A 158 5.94 -12.47 9.31
CA SER A 158 5.84 -11.69 10.56
C SER A 158 6.26 -12.46 11.82
N THR A 159 6.52 -13.77 11.71
CA THR A 159 6.95 -14.62 12.83
C THR A 159 8.47 -14.72 12.90
N SER A 160 9.06 -14.56 14.09
CA SER A 160 10.53 -14.56 14.28
C SER A 160 11.22 -15.84 13.83
N THR A 161 10.53 -16.98 13.90
CA THR A 161 11.05 -18.29 13.50
C THR A 161 11.19 -18.42 11.98
N ALA A 162 10.10 -18.18 11.24
CA ALA A 162 10.16 -18.22 9.76
C ALA A 162 11.11 -17.16 9.20
N MET A 163 11.22 -16.02 9.88
CA MET A 163 12.14 -14.94 9.54
C MET A 163 13.61 -15.39 9.51
N LYS A 164 14.09 -16.17 10.49
CA LYS A 164 15.47 -16.71 10.48
C LYS A 164 15.74 -17.60 9.27
N PHE A 165 14.73 -18.36 8.84
CA PHE A 165 14.84 -19.25 7.71
C PHE A 165 14.88 -18.49 6.38
N PHE A 166 13.93 -17.57 6.15
CA PHE A 166 13.90 -16.76 4.92
C PHE A 166 15.14 -15.89 4.74
N GLY A 167 15.69 -15.36 5.83
CA GLY A 167 16.89 -14.50 5.78
C GLY A 167 18.17 -15.21 5.30
N ASN A 168 18.21 -16.54 5.26
CA ASN A 168 19.38 -17.33 4.86
C ASN A 168 19.32 -17.81 3.40
N LEU A 169 18.20 -17.61 2.69
CA LEU A 169 17.99 -18.14 1.35
C LEU A 169 18.05 -17.02 0.31
N ASP A 170 19.23 -16.78 -0.28
CA ASP A 170 19.39 -15.94 -1.48
C ASP A 170 18.47 -16.40 -2.63
N VAL A 171 18.07 -17.67 -2.62
CA VAL A 171 17.16 -18.27 -3.60
C VAL A 171 15.74 -17.72 -3.47
N PHE A 172 15.29 -17.29 -2.29
CA PHE A 172 13.97 -16.68 -2.12
C PHE A 172 13.80 -15.39 -2.91
N ASP A 173 14.85 -14.57 -2.99
CA ASP A 173 14.82 -13.36 -3.82
C ASP A 173 14.68 -13.68 -5.30
N SER A 174 15.34 -14.74 -5.78
CA SER A 174 15.24 -15.19 -7.17
C SER A 174 13.85 -15.74 -7.50
N ILE A 175 13.32 -16.61 -6.62
CA ILE A 175 11.99 -17.20 -6.77
C ILE A 175 10.96 -16.09 -6.78
N LEU A 176 11.00 -15.20 -5.80
CA LEU A 176 10.02 -14.13 -5.69
C LEU A 176 10.10 -13.18 -6.85
N SER A 177 11.30 -12.77 -7.25
CA SER A 177 11.47 -11.86 -8.39
C SER A 177 10.78 -12.38 -9.65
N GLU A 178 11.00 -13.65 -9.97
CA GLU A 178 10.52 -14.28 -11.21
C GLU A 178 9.06 -14.74 -11.11
N SER A 179 8.66 -15.26 -9.94
CA SER A 179 7.29 -15.70 -9.67
C SER A 179 6.31 -14.52 -9.60
N LEU A 180 6.73 -13.44 -8.93
CA LEU A 180 5.98 -12.19 -8.89
C LEU A 180 5.90 -11.60 -10.31
N SER A 181 7.00 -11.56 -11.08
CA SER A 181 6.95 -10.96 -12.43
C SER A 181 5.98 -11.68 -13.35
N LEU A 182 5.99 -13.01 -13.34
CA LEU A 182 5.14 -13.82 -14.23
C LEU A 182 3.65 -13.74 -13.86
N THR A 183 3.32 -13.82 -12.56
CA THR A 183 1.92 -13.76 -12.12
C THR A 183 1.32 -12.37 -12.33
N LEU A 184 2.14 -11.34 -12.15
CA LEU A 184 1.69 -9.98 -12.29
C LEU A 184 1.62 -9.51 -13.76
N GLN A 185 2.45 -10.05 -14.64
CA GLN A 185 2.29 -9.87 -16.08
C GLN A 185 0.96 -10.42 -16.58
N SER A 186 0.48 -11.51 -15.96
CA SER A 186 -0.79 -12.13 -16.33
C SER A 186 -2.00 -11.52 -15.64
N HIS A 187 -1.84 -10.82 -14.50
CA HIS A 187 -2.98 -10.40 -13.66
C HIS A 187 -2.89 -8.90 -13.30
N THR A 188 -3.65 -8.08 -14.03
CA THR A 188 -3.61 -6.61 -13.95
C THR A 188 -4.50 -5.98 -12.86
N ASP A 189 -5.27 -6.79 -12.11
CA ASP A 189 -6.41 -6.28 -11.32
C ASP A 189 -6.59 -6.84 -9.89
N ALA A 190 -5.54 -7.35 -9.20
CA ALA A 190 -5.68 -7.85 -7.82
C ALA A 190 -5.09 -6.92 -6.72
N PRO A 191 -5.82 -5.89 -6.25
CA PRO A 191 -5.49 -5.09 -5.06
C PRO A 191 -5.06 -5.88 -3.82
N SER A 192 -5.73 -7.00 -3.55
CA SER A 192 -5.43 -7.89 -2.43
C SER A 192 -4.02 -8.49 -2.53
N PHE A 193 -3.60 -8.86 -3.74
CA PHE A 193 -2.29 -9.44 -3.99
C PHE A 193 -1.16 -8.48 -3.62
N LEU A 194 -1.25 -7.21 -4.03
CA LEU A 194 -0.22 -6.22 -3.71
C LEU A 194 -0.06 -6.03 -2.22
N LYS A 195 -1.17 -6.00 -1.48
CA LYS A 195 -1.18 -5.88 -0.02
C LYS A 195 -0.47 -7.07 0.61
N ASP A 196 -0.82 -8.29 0.19
CA ASP A 196 -0.25 -9.52 0.74
C ASP A 196 1.23 -9.72 0.37
N ALA A 197 1.59 -9.48 -0.90
CA ALA A 197 2.97 -9.54 -1.37
C ALA A 197 3.85 -8.48 -0.71
N SER A 198 3.31 -7.27 -0.50
CA SER A 198 4.01 -6.20 0.21
C SER A 198 4.20 -6.54 1.69
N LYS A 199 3.17 -7.10 2.36
CA LYS A 199 3.28 -7.59 3.74
C LYS A 199 4.34 -8.68 3.87
N PHE A 200 4.39 -9.60 2.91
CA PHE A 200 5.38 -10.66 2.87
C PHE A 200 6.80 -10.15 2.71
N LEU A 201 7.05 -9.29 1.72
CA LEU A 201 8.35 -8.69 1.53
C LEU A 201 8.76 -7.86 2.74
N SER A 202 7.84 -7.10 3.33
CA SER A 202 8.13 -6.37 4.56
C SER A 202 8.57 -7.29 5.69
N GLY A 203 7.93 -8.46 5.85
CA GLY A 203 8.37 -9.47 6.81
C GLY A 203 9.77 -10.00 6.54
N ILE A 204 10.10 -10.38 5.28
CA ILE A 204 11.45 -10.82 4.89
C ILE A 204 12.48 -9.71 5.16
N ILE A 205 12.14 -8.48 4.81
CA ILE A 205 13.03 -7.33 4.98
C ILE A 205 13.27 -7.08 6.48
N HIS A 206 12.23 -7.11 7.31
CA HIS A 206 12.37 -7.02 8.77
C HIS A 206 13.23 -8.16 9.33
N ALA A 207 13.04 -9.39 8.85
CA ALA A 207 13.85 -10.55 9.23
C ALA A 207 15.34 -10.29 9.02
N SER A 208 15.68 -9.89 7.79
CA SER A 208 17.06 -9.63 7.38
C SER A 208 17.70 -8.47 8.16
N SER A 209 16.89 -7.51 8.62
CA SER A 209 17.34 -6.38 9.43
C SER A 209 17.50 -6.71 10.92
N SER A 210 16.68 -7.64 11.44
CA SER A 210 16.65 -8.03 12.85
C SER A 210 17.72 -9.05 13.23
N SER A 211 18.26 -9.81 12.26
CA SER A 211 19.26 -10.85 12.49
C SER A 211 20.68 -10.33 12.82
N LYS A 212 20.87 -9.02 12.98
CA LYS A 212 22.18 -8.45 13.36
C LYS A 212 22.15 -7.84 14.76
N SER A 213 22.50 -8.66 15.75
CA SER A 213 22.91 -8.26 17.11
C SER A 213 24.28 -7.56 17.17
N LEU A 214 24.66 -6.81 16.13
CA LEU A 214 25.94 -6.11 16.01
C LEU A 214 25.67 -4.68 15.52
N CYS A 215 25.16 -3.84 16.41
CA CYS A 215 24.88 -2.43 16.12
C CYS A 215 25.43 -1.52 17.23
N LYS A 216 26.75 -1.45 17.37
CA LYS A 216 27.39 -0.28 17.99
C LYS A 216 28.34 0.49 17.07
N GLU A 217 28.68 -0.03 15.90
CA GLU A 217 29.49 0.71 14.92
C GLU A 217 29.02 0.37 13.51
N TYR A 218 28.16 1.21 12.93
CA TYR A 218 27.90 1.16 11.50
C TYR A 218 28.50 2.38 10.82
N ASN A 219 29.43 2.08 9.90
CA ASN A 219 29.78 2.91 8.76
C ASN A 219 28.53 3.22 7.89
N ALA A 220 28.54 4.34 7.17
CA ALA A 220 27.38 4.92 6.46
C ALA A 220 26.61 3.93 5.56
N VAL A 221 27.30 2.95 4.97
CA VAL A 221 26.69 1.90 4.15
C VAL A 221 25.74 1.02 4.93
N GLY A 222 26.12 0.55 6.12
CA GLY A 222 25.27 -0.34 6.90
C GLY A 222 24.15 0.39 7.64
N LEU A 223 24.33 1.68 7.95
CA LEU A 223 23.27 2.54 8.44
C LEU A 223 22.18 2.75 7.38
N ALA A 224 22.54 2.90 6.11
CA ALA A 224 21.57 2.97 5.01
C ALA A 224 20.76 1.67 4.85
N HIS A 225 21.38 0.51 5.08
CA HIS A 225 20.69 -0.78 5.07
C HIS A 225 19.82 -1.00 6.31
N TYR A 226 20.17 -0.41 7.46
CA TYR A 226 19.30 -0.40 8.63
C TYR A 226 18.06 0.47 8.41
N LEU A 227 18.25 1.66 7.84
CA LEU A 227 17.18 2.63 7.57
C LEU A 227 16.29 2.22 6.41
N CYS A 228 16.82 1.50 5.42
CA CYS A 228 16.07 0.95 4.29
C CYS A 228 16.55 -0.49 4.00
N PRO A 229 16.03 -1.50 4.74
CA PRO A 229 16.52 -2.86 4.59
C PRO A 229 16.11 -3.52 3.26
N ALA A 230 15.12 -2.98 2.54
CA ALA A 230 14.86 -3.37 1.15
C ALA A 230 16.08 -3.15 0.22
N LEU A 231 17.05 -2.29 0.58
CA LEU A 231 18.27 -2.08 -0.22
C LEU A 231 19.15 -3.34 -0.32
N THR A 232 19.06 -4.29 0.62
CA THR A 232 19.93 -5.49 0.66
C THR A 232 19.42 -6.63 -0.20
N LEU A 233 18.10 -6.80 -0.31
CA LEU A 233 17.46 -7.96 -0.95
C LEU A 233 17.44 -7.82 -2.48
N PHE A 234 17.17 -6.63 -2.99
CA PHE A 234 17.13 -6.43 -4.45
C PHE A 234 18.51 -6.06 -4.98
N LYS A 235 19.34 -7.08 -5.28
CA LYS A 235 20.67 -6.93 -5.91
C LYS A 235 20.70 -7.24 -7.42
N GLY A 236 19.64 -7.81 -7.99
CA GLY A 236 19.57 -8.15 -9.41
C GLY A 236 19.51 -6.91 -10.32
N LYS A 237 20.19 -6.96 -11.47
CA LYS A 237 20.05 -5.96 -12.54
C LYS A 237 18.63 -6.06 -13.12
N CYS A 238 17.89 -4.96 -13.14
CA CYS A 238 16.53 -4.94 -13.67
C CYS A 238 16.56 -4.89 -15.20
N THR A 239 16.23 -6.00 -15.87
CA THR A 239 16.16 -6.08 -17.34
C THR A 239 14.78 -5.75 -17.91
N GLU A 240 13.71 -5.82 -17.12
CA GLU A 240 12.34 -5.53 -17.56
C GLU A 240 11.72 -4.35 -16.80
N ILE A 241 11.35 -3.34 -17.60
CA ILE A 241 10.82 -2.02 -17.25
C ILE A 241 9.39 -2.15 -16.72
N TRP A 242 9.07 -1.53 -15.58
CA TRP A 242 7.72 -1.51 -14.98
C TRP A 242 7.06 -2.88 -14.80
N SER A 243 7.87 -3.95 -14.70
CA SER A 243 7.35 -5.20 -14.17
C SER A 243 6.79 -4.91 -12.79
N TRP A 244 5.64 -5.49 -12.48
CA TRP A 244 5.07 -5.35 -11.15
C TRP A 244 6.02 -5.82 -10.04
N THR A 245 7.03 -6.65 -10.35
CA THR A 245 8.18 -6.91 -9.47
C THR A 245 8.88 -5.62 -9.06
N GLN A 246 9.12 -4.67 -9.96
CA GLN A 246 9.67 -3.35 -9.61
C GLN A 246 8.72 -2.54 -8.73
N MET A 247 7.41 -2.60 -8.99
CA MET A 247 6.43 -1.86 -8.20
C MET A 247 6.29 -2.45 -6.80
N ILE A 248 6.29 -3.77 -6.67
CA ILE A 248 6.30 -4.47 -5.39
C ILE A 248 7.62 -4.21 -4.65
N ARG A 249 8.76 -4.21 -5.36
CA ARG A 249 10.06 -3.80 -4.80
C ARG A 249 10.02 -2.37 -4.27
N PHE A 250 9.45 -1.45 -5.04
CA PHE A 250 9.33 -0.05 -4.66
C PHE A 250 8.36 0.13 -3.48
N SER A 251 7.22 -0.55 -3.47
CA SER A 251 6.29 -0.59 -2.35
C SER A 251 6.96 -1.17 -1.10
N ALA A 252 7.71 -2.26 -1.24
CA ALA A 252 8.48 -2.85 -0.15
C ALA A 252 9.57 -1.91 0.37
N VAL A 253 10.29 -1.20 -0.52
CA VAL A 253 11.22 -0.13 -0.15
C VAL A 253 10.50 0.94 0.66
N ILE A 254 9.36 1.45 0.21
CA ILE A 254 8.61 2.48 0.94
C ILE A 254 8.12 1.94 2.29
N MET A 255 7.53 0.74 2.34
CA MET A 255 6.93 0.21 3.56
C MET A 255 7.96 -0.20 4.62
N THR A 256 9.17 -0.56 4.20
CA THR A 256 10.21 -1.05 5.13
C THR A 256 11.27 -0.01 5.46
N THR A 257 11.30 1.10 4.73
CA THR A 257 12.13 2.23 5.11
C THR A 257 11.59 2.81 6.42
N LYS A 258 12.47 2.93 7.42
CA LYS A 258 12.15 3.55 8.71
C LYS A 258 12.14 5.07 8.56
N TRP A 259 11.12 5.61 7.89
CA TRP A 259 11.06 7.03 7.54
C TRP A 259 11.11 7.97 8.75
N LYS A 260 10.50 7.57 9.86
CA LYS A 260 10.53 8.34 11.12
C LYS A 260 11.96 8.41 11.66
N ASP A 261 12.59 7.25 11.82
CA ASP A 261 13.99 7.17 12.25
C ASP A 261 14.89 7.96 11.28
N LEU A 262 14.74 7.78 9.96
CA LEU A 262 15.50 8.49 8.93
C LEU A 262 15.41 10.01 9.08
N ALA A 263 14.23 10.55 9.38
CA ALA A 263 14.01 11.98 9.57
C ALA A 263 14.73 12.56 10.80
N GLU A 264 15.08 11.73 11.78
CA GLU A 264 15.82 12.12 12.99
C GLU A 264 17.35 12.16 12.76
N TYR A 265 17.86 11.65 11.64
CA TYR A 265 19.29 11.67 11.32
C TYR A 265 19.72 12.96 10.60
N SER A 266 21.04 13.15 10.47
CA SER A 266 21.63 14.30 9.79
C SER A 266 21.25 14.38 8.31
N GLU A 267 21.06 15.60 7.80
CA GLU A 267 20.70 15.87 6.40
C GLU A 267 21.60 15.18 5.36
N PRO A 268 22.94 15.09 5.54
CA PRO A 268 23.80 14.33 4.62
C PRO A 268 23.45 12.85 4.54
N LEU A 269 23.08 12.22 5.65
CA LEU A 269 22.69 10.81 5.68
C LEU A 269 21.29 10.62 5.08
N GLN A 270 20.35 11.53 5.39
CA GLN A 270 19.04 11.54 4.74
C GLN A 270 19.18 11.63 3.22
N MET A 271 20.03 12.53 2.74
CA MET A 271 20.35 12.66 1.33
C MET A 271 21.03 11.42 0.76
N GLU A 272 21.96 10.78 1.46
CA GLU A 272 22.63 9.56 0.99
C GLU A 272 21.64 8.40 0.83
N VAL A 273 20.80 8.14 1.85
CA VAL A 273 19.79 7.07 1.81
C VAL A 273 18.75 7.35 0.73
N THR A 274 18.25 8.58 0.68
CA THR A 274 17.29 9.01 -0.35
C THR A 274 17.92 8.95 -1.75
N GLN A 275 19.20 9.29 -1.91
CA GLN A 275 19.93 9.14 -3.17
C GLN A 275 20.17 7.68 -3.53
N LYS A 276 20.38 6.77 -2.58
CA LYS A 276 20.48 5.33 -2.86
C LYS A 276 19.14 4.75 -3.30
N ILE A 277 18.06 5.08 -2.59
CA ILE A 277 16.68 4.72 -3.00
C ILE A 277 16.40 5.28 -4.40
N ARG A 278 16.70 6.57 -4.59
CA ARG A 278 16.54 7.25 -5.86
C ARG A 278 17.39 6.59 -6.94
N LYS A 279 18.69 6.36 -6.75
CA LYS A 279 19.60 5.82 -7.77
C LYS A 279 19.26 4.37 -8.14
N LYS A 280 18.94 3.55 -7.15
CA LYS A 280 18.80 2.09 -7.30
C LYS A 280 17.38 1.65 -7.69
N TYR A 281 16.35 2.42 -7.34
CA TYR A 281 14.97 2.06 -7.67
C TYR A 281 14.35 3.07 -8.60
N VAL A 282 14.43 4.37 -8.28
CA VAL A 282 13.74 5.40 -9.07
C VAL A 282 14.47 5.69 -10.38
N VAL A 283 15.77 5.94 -10.36
CA VAL A 283 16.60 6.26 -11.52
C VAL A 283 16.80 5.03 -12.37
N GLU A 284 16.96 3.83 -11.81
CA GLU A 284 17.02 2.61 -12.63
C GLU A 284 15.67 2.33 -13.32
N MET A 285 14.53 2.55 -12.63
CA MET A 285 13.20 2.51 -13.27
C MET A 285 13.03 3.59 -14.36
N LEU A 286 13.48 4.81 -14.10
CA LEU A 286 13.37 5.96 -15.01
C LEU A 286 14.40 5.91 -16.17
N HIS A 287 15.58 5.34 -15.97
CA HIS A 287 16.67 5.30 -16.96
C HIS A 287 16.45 4.17 -17.97
N ASN A 288 15.89 3.04 -17.52
CA ASN A 288 15.54 1.95 -18.41
C ASN A 288 14.18 2.18 -19.09
N MET A 289 13.37 3.13 -18.59
CA MET A 289 12.11 3.53 -19.21
C MET A 289 12.35 3.95 -20.66
N ASP A 290 11.73 3.26 -21.61
CA ASP A 290 11.59 3.83 -22.94
C ASP A 290 10.54 4.94 -22.85
N TRP A 291 11.03 6.16 -22.61
CA TRP A 291 10.20 7.36 -22.54
C TRP A 291 9.44 7.64 -23.85
N ASN A 292 9.82 6.98 -24.94
CA ASN A 292 9.11 7.05 -26.21
C ASN A 292 7.97 6.02 -26.31
N ASP A 293 7.95 4.97 -25.47
CA ASP A 293 6.83 4.02 -25.34
C ASP A 293 5.75 4.58 -24.42
N THR A 294 5.01 5.55 -24.97
CA THR A 294 3.87 6.19 -24.32
C THR A 294 2.77 5.21 -23.90
N VAL A 295 2.70 4.00 -24.48
CA VAL A 295 1.67 3.00 -24.16
C VAL A 295 1.99 2.26 -22.86
N GLN A 296 3.25 1.88 -22.64
CA GLN A 296 3.67 1.24 -21.37
C GLN A 296 3.58 2.22 -20.20
N LEU A 297 4.03 3.45 -20.40
CA LEU A 297 4.08 4.48 -19.37
C LEU A 297 2.67 4.84 -18.87
N GLU A 298 1.71 4.88 -19.81
CA GLU A 298 0.29 5.06 -19.54
C GLU A 298 -0.35 3.83 -18.85
N ARG A 299 -0.03 2.61 -19.32
CA ARG A 299 -0.62 1.37 -18.80
C ARG A 299 -0.24 1.08 -17.35
N TYR A 300 0.99 1.41 -16.94
CA TYR A 300 1.52 0.93 -15.66
C TYR A 300 1.73 2.05 -14.65
N GLY A 301 2.49 3.10 -15.00
CA GLY A 301 2.82 4.19 -14.08
C GLY A 301 1.62 5.06 -13.72
N VAL A 302 0.89 5.55 -14.73
CA VAL A 302 -0.27 6.43 -14.54
C VAL A 302 -1.41 5.68 -13.87
N ARG A 303 -1.78 4.50 -14.37
CA ARG A 303 -2.91 3.71 -13.82
C ARG A 303 -2.68 3.32 -12.37
N LEU A 304 -1.49 2.83 -12.01
CA LEU A 304 -1.20 2.45 -10.63
C LEU A 304 -1.29 3.64 -9.69
N THR A 305 -0.51 4.70 -9.97
CA THR A 305 -0.44 5.86 -9.08
C THR A 305 -1.80 6.54 -8.96
N SER A 306 -2.60 6.54 -10.03
CA SER A 306 -4.00 6.95 -10.00
C SER A 306 -4.84 6.08 -9.06
N LYS A 307 -4.73 4.74 -9.16
CA LYS A 307 -5.44 3.80 -8.27
C LYS A 307 -5.00 4.00 -6.80
N VAL A 308 -3.71 4.22 -6.53
CA VAL A 308 -3.18 4.52 -5.18
C VAL A 308 -3.76 5.83 -4.64
N ILE A 309 -3.69 6.92 -5.40
CA ILE A 309 -4.22 8.23 -5.00
C ILE A 309 -5.74 8.18 -4.80
N SER A 310 -6.45 7.41 -5.63
CA SER A 310 -7.90 7.22 -5.50
C SER A 310 -8.33 6.40 -4.28
N GLY A 311 -7.38 5.85 -3.53
CA GLY A 311 -7.65 5.04 -2.35
C GLY A 311 -8.09 3.61 -2.64
N ALA A 312 -7.98 3.14 -3.89
CA ALA A 312 -8.42 1.80 -4.28
C ALA A 312 -7.75 0.66 -3.48
N PHE A 313 -6.55 0.92 -2.94
CA PHE A 313 -5.75 -0.05 -2.19
C PHE A 313 -5.73 0.20 -0.67
N ASN A 314 -6.29 1.32 -0.19
CA ASN A 314 -6.23 1.78 1.21
C ASN A 314 -4.83 1.60 1.86
N LEU A 315 -3.83 2.26 1.26
CA LEU A 315 -2.43 2.14 1.66
C LEU A 315 -2.06 3.16 2.74
N GLU A 316 -0.93 2.93 3.39
CA GLU A 316 -0.39 3.86 4.38
C GLU A 316 -0.13 5.25 3.77
N ARG A 317 -0.34 6.29 4.59
CA ARG A 317 -0.19 7.71 4.22
C ARG A 317 1.07 7.99 3.40
N ILE A 318 2.22 7.46 3.84
CA ILE A 318 3.51 7.69 3.19
C ILE A 318 3.52 7.21 1.73
N VAL A 319 2.87 6.07 1.44
CA VAL A 319 2.81 5.50 0.09
C VAL A 319 1.96 6.38 -0.82
N VAL A 320 0.84 6.87 -0.30
CA VAL A 320 -0.08 7.75 -1.03
C VAL A 320 0.59 9.10 -1.31
N GLU A 321 1.31 9.68 -0.34
CA GLU A 321 2.10 10.91 -0.52
C GLU A 321 3.16 10.75 -1.62
N GLN A 322 3.89 9.62 -1.64
CA GLN A 322 4.88 9.37 -2.69
C GLN A 322 4.26 9.19 -4.08
N ALA A 323 3.13 8.47 -4.18
CA ALA A 323 2.41 8.32 -5.44
C ALA A 323 1.89 9.67 -5.96
N LEU A 324 1.41 10.52 -5.06
CA LEU A 324 0.98 11.88 -5.37
C LEU A 324 2.14 12.76 -5.83
N MET A 325 3.28 12.72 -5.13
CA MET A 325 4.50 13.43 -5.53
C MET A 325 5.00 12.99 -6.90
N PHE A 326 4.92 11.69 -7.19
CA PHE A 326 5.25 11.15 -8.51
C PHE A 326 4.38 11.77 -9.61
N GLN A 327 3.06 11.78 -9.39
CA GLN A 327 2.08 12.35 -10.32
C GLN A 327 2.19 13.85 -10.49
N LEU A 328 2.50 14.60 -9.44
CA LEU A 328 2.60 16.05 -9.49
C LEU A 328 3.94 16.54 -10.07
N LYS A 329 5.05 15.87 -9.76
CA LYS A 329 6.40 16.37 -10.09
C LYS A 329 6.98 15.76 -11.37
N TYR A 330 6.71 14.49 -11.63
CA TYR A 330 7.45 13.75 -12.67
C TYR A 330 6.63 13.50 -13.93
N LEU A 331 5.35 13.16 -13.80
CA LEU A 331 4.50 12.92 -14.98
C LEU A 331 4.28 14.16 -15.88
N PRO A 332 4.11 15.39 -15.36
CA PRO A 332 3.95 16.56 -16.21
C PRO A 332 5.17 16.91 -17.05
N ILE A 333 6.37 16.51 -16.61
CA ILE A 333 7.63 16.72 -17.36
C ILE A 333 7.69 15.80 -18.58
N VAL A 334 7.01 14.66 -18.52
CA VAL A 334 7.10 13.57 -19.48
C VAL A 334 5.98 13.63 -20.51
N TYR A 335 4.78 14.00 -20.07
CA TYR A 335 3.62 14.16 -20.92
C TYR A 335 3.23 15.62 -21.00
N GLU A 336 3.71 16.31 -22.04
CA GLU A 336 3.12 17.58 -22.45
C GLU A 336 1.67 17.34 -22.90
N GLY A 337 0.73 17.53 -21.99
CA GLY A 337 -0.70 17.65 -22.30
C GLY A 337 -1.60 16.44 -22.05
N SER A 338 -1.07 15.21 -21.94
CA SER A 338 -1.93 14.02 -21.77
C SER A 338 -1.97 13.53 -20.32
N ARG A 339 -3.04 13.95 -19.63
CA ARG A 339 -3.52 13.51 -18.28
C ARG A 339 -2.89 14.22 -17.09
N ARG A 340 -3.45 15.40 -16.82
CA ARG A 340 -3.24 16.12 -15.56
C ARG A 340 -3.81 15.33 -14.38
N ILE A 341 -3.24 15.54 -13.20
CA ILE A 341 -3.77 15.08 -11.90
C ILE A 341 -5.28 15.33 -11.76
N GLU A 342 -5.81 16.32 -12.48
CA GLU A 342 -7.24 16.62 -12.66
C GLU A 342 -8.10 15.42 -13.09
N ASN A 343 -7.56 14.47 -13.84
CA ASN A 343 -8.30 13.28 -14.27
C ASN A 343 -8.42 12.22 -13.17
N VAL A 344 -7.52 12.26 -12.19
CA VAL A 344 -7.47 11.32 -11.05
C VAL A 344 -8.25 11.89 -9.88
N VAL A 345 -8.12 13.19 -9.65
CA VAL A 345 -8.70 13.85 -8.48
C VAL A 345 -10.18 14.11 -8.72
N ASP A 346 -11.02 13.39 -7.97
CA ASP A 346 -12.42 13.68 -7.79
C ASP A 346 -12.73 14.03 -6.32
N TRP A 347 -14.01 14.24 -6.01
CA TRP A 347 -14.41 14.58 -4.65
C TRP A 347 -14.08 13.47 -3.63
N LYS A 348 -14.20 12.20 -4.02
CA LYS A 348 -13.89 11.06 -3.14
C LYS A 348 -12.40 10.98 -2.86
N VAL A 349 -11.58 11.26 -3.87
CA VAL A 349 -10.11 11.32 -3.73
C VAL A 349 -9.71 12.43 -2.76
N LEU A 350 -10.27 13.63 -2.86
CA LEU A 350 -9.94 14.72 -1.93
C LEU A 350 -10.30 14.37 -0.48
N LEU A 351 -11.47 13.75 -0.27
CA LEU A 351 -11.85 13.26 1.06
C LEU A 351 -10.92 12.13 1.55
N TYR A 352 -10.52 11.21 0.67
CA TYR A 352 -9.59 10.14 1.00
C TYR A 352 -8.23 10.70 1.44
N LEU A 353 -7.67 11.65 0.68
CA LEU A 353 -6.41 12.31 1.01
C LEU A 353 -6.52 13.10 2.32
N GLN A 354 -7.62 13.83 2.51
CA GLN A 354 -7.92 14.56 3.74
C GLN A 354 -8.00 13.62 4.96
N PHE A 355 -8.71 12.50 4.82
CA PHE A 355 -8.86 11.50 5.88
C PHE A 355 -7.52 10.88 6.29
N HIS A 356 -6.58 10.75 5.35
CA HIS A 356 -5.21 10.27 5.61
C HIS A 356 -4.25 11.39 6.04
N SER A 357 -4.76 12.59 6.33
CA SER A 357 -3.95 13.77 6.72
C SER A 357 -2.88 14.13 5.70
N ILE A 358 -3.16 13.91 4.41
CA ILE A 358 -2.26 14.28 3.31
C ILE A 358 -2.50 15.74 2.94
N PRO A 359 -1.46 16.59 2.89
CA PRO A 359 -1.61 18.00 2.52
C PRO A 359 -2.21 18.14 1.12
N LEU A 360 -3.32 18.87 1.01
CA LEU A 360 -4.02 19.06 -0.27
C LEU A 360 -3.47 20.24 -1.08
N ASP A 361 -2.63 21.10 -0.50
CA ASP A 361 -2.19 22.36 -1.11
C ASP A 361 -1.55 22.15 -2.48
N SER A 362 -0.61 21.21 -2.58
CA SER A 362 0.07 20.89 -3.84
C SER A 362 -0.86 20.27 -4.88
N VAL A 363 -1.90 19.54 -4.44
CA VAL A 363 -2.91 18.96 -5.33
C VAL A 363 -3.79 20.06 -5.91
N ILE A 364 -4.32 20.92 -5.05
CA ILE A 364 -5.23 22.01 -5.41
C ILE A 364 -4.53 23.02 -6.33
N LEU A 365 -3.26 23.33 -6.06
CA LEU A 365 -2.45 24.18 -6.93
C LEU A 365 -2.30 23.60 -8.35
N ALA A 366 -2.28 22.28 -8.48
CA ALA A 366 -2.16 21.59 -9.77
C ALA A 366 -3.51 21.41 -10.50
N LEU A 367 -4.65 21.74 -9.87
CA LEU A 367 -5.96 21.71 -10.52
C LEU A 367 -6.24 23.02 -11.28
N SER A 368 -6.90 22.91 -12.43
CA SER A 368 -7.50 24.03 -13.17
C SER A 368 -8.67 24.66 -12.40
N VAL A 369 -8.99 25.92 -12.74
CA VAL A 369 -10.11 26.66 -12.14
C VAL A 369 -11.43 25.97 -12.47
N GLU A 370 -11.57 25.46 -13.69
CA GLU A 370 -12.75 24.72 -14.15
C GLU A 370 -12.94 23.42 -13.34
N LYS A 371 -11.85 22.72 -13.05
CA LYS A 371 -11.90 21.50 -12.24
C LYS A 371 -12.30 21.81 -10.79
N ILE A 372 -11.79 22.89 -10.20
CA ILE A 372 -12.17 23.33 -8.85
C ILE A 372 -13.67 23.65 -8.80
N LEU A 373 -14.21 24.40 -9.78
CA LEU A 373 -15.64 24.68 -9.86
C LEU A 373 -16.48 23.40 -9.96
N LYS A 374 -16.06 22.43 -10.78
CA LYS A 374 -16.72 21.12 -10.89
C LYS A 374 -16.72 20.34 -9.57
N LEU A 375 -15.64 20.44 -8.79
CA LEU A 375 -15.56 19.79 -7.48
C LEU A 375 -16.51 20.46 -6.49
N LEU A 376 -16.55 21.79 -6.45
CA LEU A 376 -17.50 22.54 -5.63
C LEU A 376 -18.96 22.21 -6.01
N SER A 377 -19.28 22.09 -7.29
CA SER A 377 -20.62 21.71 -7.73
C SER A 377 -20.97 20.27 -7.31
N THR A 378 -20.01 19.33 -7.33
CA THR A 378 -20.23 17.95 -6.85
C THR A 378 -20.56 17.91 -5.35
N CYS A 379 -20.05 18.87 -4.57
CA CYS A 379 -20.42 19.02 -3.17
C CYS A 379 -21.89 19.41 -2.99
N LEU A 380 -22.46 20.18 -3.94
CA LEU A 380 -23.87 20.59 -3.92
C LEU A 380 -24.81 19.40 -4.05
N ASP A 381 -24.42 18.35 -4.77
CA ASP A 381 -25.28 17.18 -4.99
C ASP A 381 -25.36 16.27 -3.74
N LYS A 382 -24.56 16.54 -2.71
CA LYS A 382 -24.59 15.78 -1.46
C LYS A 382 -25.79 16.17 -0.58
N THR A 383 -26.37 15.15 0.04
CA THR A 383 -27.50 15.28 0.99
C THR A 383 -27.08 15.82 2.35
N GLU A 384 -25.84 15.54 2.79
CA GLU A 384 -25.29 16.04 4.05
C GLU A 384 -23.88 16.62 3.85
N VAL A 385 -23.64 17.78 4.45
CA VAL A 385 -22.33 18.44 4.46
C VAL A 385 -21.66 18.18 5.81
N THR A 386 -20.59 17.37 5.79
CA THR A 386 -19.84 17.00 7.00
C THR A 386 -18.69 17.97 7.30
N TYR A 387 -18.08 17.82 8.48
CA TYR A 387 -16.85 18.51 8.88
C TYR A 387 -15.73 18.37 7.83
N GLU A 388 -15.45 17.15 7.39
CA GLU A 388 -14.39 16.84 6.42
C GLU A 388 -14.71 17.44 5.05
N THR A 389 -16.00 17.52 4.72
CA THR A 389 -16.48 18.14 3.48
C THR A 389 -16.16 19.64 3.50
N LEU A 390 -16.45 20.33 4.61
CA LEU A 390 -16.13 21.76 4.75
C LEU A 390 -14.63 22.03 4.81
N ASP A 391 -13.82 21.17 5.43
CA ASP A 391 -12.35 21.37 5.43
C ASP A 391 -11.77 21.30 4.01
N VAL A 392 -12.28 20.41 3.17
CA VAL A 392 -11.91 20.36 1.75
C VAL A 392 -12.41 21.60 1.01
N VAL A 393 -13.66 22.04 1.24
CA VAL A 393 -14.20 23.29 0.64
C VAL A 393 -13.33 24.49 1.01
N ALA A 394 -12.96 24.64 2.28
CA ALA A 394 -12.13 25.74 2.77
C ALA A 394 -10.79 25.82 2.04
N LYS A 395 -10.18 24.68 1.68
CA LYS A 395 -8.93 24.59 0.92
C LYS A 395 -9.11 24.84 -0.57
N LEU A 396 -10.28 24.53 -1.14
CA LEU A 396 -10.59 24.80 -2.54
C LEU A 396 -10.84 26.30 -2.79
N ILE A 397 -11.35 27.03 -1.79
CA ILE A 397 -11.49 28.48 -1.83
C ILE A 397 -10.10 29.11 -1.93
N SER A 398 -9.77 29.68 -3.09
CA SER A 398 -8.47 30.27 -3.34
C SER A 398 -8.56 31.54 -4.19
N PRO A 399 -7.56 32.44 -4.14
CA PRO A 399 -7.52 33.66 -4.96
C PRO A 399 -7.54 33.39 -6.47
N ARG A 400 -7.23 32.17 -6.91
CA ARG A 400 -7.28 31.77 -8.33
C ARG A 400 -8.69 31.78 -8.89
N LEU A 401 -9.70 31.73 -8.02
CA LEU A 401 -11.11 31.73 -8.40
C LEU A 401 -11.66 33.14 -8.67
N LYS A 402 -10.86 34.21 -8.50
CA LYS A 402 -11.29 35.60 -8.71
C LYS A 402 -11.85 35.87 -10.12
N SER A 403 -11.30 35.22 -11.15
CA SER A 403 -11.77 35.37 -12.53
C SER A 403 -13.16 34.75 -12.78
N VAL A 404 -13.63 33.88 -11.87
CA VAL A 404 -14.92 33.17 -11.93
C VAL A 404 -15.72 33.37 -10.64
N ALA A 405 -15.52 34.52 -9.98
CA ALA A 405 -16.04 34.79 -8.65
C ALA A 405 -17.56 34.57 -8.54
N GLU A 406 -18.33 35.08 -9.51
CA GLU A 406 -19.80 34.93 -9.54
C GLU A 406 -20.25 33.46 -9.44
N ALA A 407 -19.73 32.59 -10.31
CA ALA A 407 -20.07 31.16 -10.32
C ALA A 407 -19.61 30.43 -9.05
N CYS A 408 -18.44 30.81 -8.53
CA CYS A 408 -17.93 30.23 -7.29
C CYS A 408 -18.80 30.64 -6.09
N ILE A 409 -19.19 31.91 -5.99
CA ILE A 409 -19.99 32.43 -4.89
C ILE A 409 -21.38 31.80 -4.90
N ALA A 410 -22.01 31.66 -6.07
CA ALA A 410 -23.28 30.94 -6.18
C ALA A 410 -23.18 29.51 -5.62
N SER A 411 -22.07 28.82 -5.88
CA SER A 411 -21.83 27.48 -5.32
C SER A 411 -21.61 27.54 -3.80
N LEU A 412 -20.86 28.53 -3.30
CA LEU A 412 -20.61 28.68 -1.87
C LEU A 412 -21.88 29.00 -1.08
N VAL A 413 -22.77 29.86 -1.60
CA VAL A 413 -24.08 30.16 -0.98
C VAL A 413 -24.85 28.87 -0.72
N CYS A 414 -25.01 28.03 -1.75
CA CYS A 414 -25.75 26.78 -1.62
C CYS A 414 -25.06 25.78 -0.66
N ILE A 415 -23.72 25.73 -0.63
CA ILE A 415 -22.98 24.90 0.35
C ILE A 415 -23.24 25.42 1.77
N PHE A 416 -23.22 26.74 1.95
CA PHE A 416 -23.33 27.39 3.25
C PHE A 416 -24.74 27.22 3.84
N GLU A 417 -25.78 27.35 3.02
CA GLU A 417 -27.17 27.06 3.42
C GLU A 417 -27.33 25.62 3.91
N LYS A 418 -26.73 24.65 3.21
CA LYS A 418 -26.76 23.23 3.62
C LYS A 418 -25.95 22.94 4.89
N ALA A 419 -25.01 23.82 5.22
CA ALA A 419 -24.06 23.65 6.31
C ALA A 419 -24.34 24.59 7.49
N GLU A 420 -25.54 25.19 7.58
CA GLU A 420 -25.88 26.23 8.56
C GLU A 420 -25.57 25.86 10.01
N ASN A 421 -25.73 24.58 10.36
CA ASN A 421 -25.47 24.08 11.72
C ASN A 421 -24.02 23.59 11.94
N CYS A 422 -23.15 23.70 10.93
CA CYS A 422 -21.80 23.20 10.99
C CYS A 422 -20.82 24.30 11.37
N THR A 423 -20.14 24.13 12.49
CA THR A 423 -19.35 25.19 13.10
C THR A 423 -18.09 25.59 12.32
N GLN A 424 -17.65 24.77 11.39
CA GLN A 424 -16.51 24.99 10.50
C GLN A 424 -16.85 25.87 9.31
N LEU A 425 -18.13 26.21 9.16
CA LEU A 425 -18.60 27.15 8.17
C LEU A 425 -17.91 28.52 8.30
N LEU A 426 -17.62 28.95 9.53
CA LEU A 426 -16.88 30.20 9.79
C LEU A 426 -15.47 30.20 9.18
N SER A 427 -14.81 29.04 9.15
CA SER A 427 -13.49 28.92 8.51
C SER A 427 -13.58 29.09 6.99
N CYS A 428 -14.60 28.50 6.36
CA CYS A 428 -14.89 28.68 4.94
C CYS A 428 -15.24 30.15 4.63
N ALA A 429 -16.06 30.78 5.48
CA ALA A 429 -16.46 32.17 5.34
C ALA A 429 -15.25 33.13 5.42
N ALA A 430 -14.33 32.90 6.36
CA ALA A 430 -13.11 33.68 6.49
C ALA A 430 -12.21 33.55 5.25
N ASN A 431 -12.03 32.33 4.73
CA ASN A 431 -11.25 32.09 3.51
C ASN A 431 -11.90 32.70 2.27
N ALA A 432 -13.24 32.72 2.20
CA ALA A 432 -13.97 33.34 1.11
C ALA A 432 -13.76 34.86 1.06
N ILE A 433 -13.84 35.55 2.21
CA ILE A 433 -13.56 36.99 2.28
C ILE A 433 -12.11 37.28 1.85
N GLU A 434 -11.15 36.50 2.34
CA GLU A 434 -9.74 36.68 1.98
C GLU A 434 -9.50 36.46 0.48
N SER A 435 -10.13 35.44 -0.10
CA SER A 435 -9.95 35.06 -1.50
C SER A 435 -10.69 35.97 -2.48
N PHE A 436 -11.87 36.50 -2.13
CA PHE A 436 -12.71 37.32 -3.01
C PHE A 436 -12.73 38.81 -2.64
N GLY A 437 -12.02 39.22 -1.60
CA GLY A 437 -11.81 40.64 -1.31
C GLY A 437 -11.16 41.35 -2.48
N ARG A 438 -11.52 42.63 -2.66
CA ARG A 438 -11.07 43.48 -3.78
C ARG A 438 -11.50 42.97 -5.16
N THR A 439 -12.66 42.31 -5.22
CA THR A 439 -13.33 41.97 -6.47
C THR A 439 -14.66 42.73 -6.57
N ASN A 440 -15.29 42.73 -7.75
CA ASN A 440 -16.64 43.25 -7.92
C ASN A 440 -17.69 42.55 -7.04
N MET A 441 -17.38 41.34 -6.56
CA MET A 441 -18.23 40.55 -5.67
C MET A 441 -17.91 40.75 -4.18
N GLU A 442 -16.98 41.64 -3.83
CA GLU A 442 -16.53 41.88 -2.45
C GLU A 442 -17.71 42.14 -1.50
N ARG A 443 -18.68 42.95 -1.94
CA ARG A 443 -19.86 43.29 -1.13
C ARG A 443 -20.72 42.08 -0.83
N ASP A 444 -21.00 41.26 -1.86
CA ASP A 444 -21.89 40.11 -1.74
C ASP A 444 -21.26 39.00 -0.89
N VAL A 445 -19.95 38.75 -1.06
CA VAL A 445 -19.22 37.78 -0.24
C VAL A 445 -19.15 38.21 1.21
N THR A 446 -18.82 39.47 1.48
CA THR A 446 -18.75 39.97 2.85
C THR A 446 -20.12 39.93 3.53
N SER A 447 -21.18 40.33 2.82
CA SER A 447 -22.55 40.27 3.34
C SER A 447 -22.98 38.83 3.64
N LEU A 448 -22.71 37.88 2.76
CA LEU A 448 -22.98 36.45 2.97
C LEU A 448 -22.25 35.93 4.21
N CYS A 449 -20.94 36.15 4.29
CA CYS A 449 -20.10 35.65 5.37
C CYS A 449 -20.45 36.27 6.73
N LEU A 450 -20.79 37.56 6.78
CA LEU A 450 -21.24 38.22 8.01
C LEU A 450 -22.63 37.76 8.44
N THR A 451 -23.54 37.50 7.48
CA THR A 451 -24.86 36.93 7.78
C THR A 451 -24.70 35.57 8.45
N ILE A 452 -23.87 34.69 7.88
CA ILE A 452 -23.55 33.40 8.48
C ILE A 452 -22.94 33.56 9.87
N ALA A 453 -21.97 34.47 10.02
CA ALA A 453 -21.36 34.73 11.31
C ALA A 453 -22.38 35.17 12.37
N SER A 454 -23.40 35.94 11.98
CA SER A 454 -24.47 36.40 12.86
C SER A 454 -25.49 35.32 13.26
N THR A 455 -25.67 34.27 12.44
CA THR A 455 -26.59 33.18 12.73
C THR A 455 -25.95 32.03 13.52
N GLN A 456 -24.60 31.97 13.60
CA GLN A 456 -23.91 30.98 14.42
C GLN A 456 -24.12 31.25 15.92
N GLN A 457 -24.68 30.27 16.63
CA GLN A 457 -24.84 30.36 18.08
C GLN A 457 -23.49 30.25 18.80
N LEU A 458 -23.11 31.28 19.56
CA LEU A 458 -21.91 31.29 20.42
C LEU A 458 -22.13 30.57 21.77
N ASN A 459 -23.00 29.57 21.80
CA ASN A 459 -23.44 28.92 23.04
C ASN A 459 -22.38 27.98 23.64
N ASP A 460 -21.39 27.59 22.84
CA ASP A 460 -20.31 26.69 23.26
C ASP A 460 -19.06 27.48 23.66
N ALA A 461 -18.51 27.20 24.84
CA ALA A 461 -17.25 27.77 25.36
C ALA A 461 -15.98 27.32 24.59
N ARG A 462 -16.12 26.98 23.30
CA ARG A 462 -15.04 26.50 22.44
C ARG A 462 -14.30 27.70 21.85
N PHE A 463 -13.09 27.92 22.34
CA PHE A 463 -12.19 29.00 21.91
C PHE A 463 -11.97 29.06 20.38
N ASP A 464 -12.05 27.92 19.70
CA ASP A 464 -11.91 27.85 18.24
C ASP A 464 -13.03 28.59 17.49
N HIS A 465 -14.29 28.53 17.95
CA HIS A 465 -15.41 29.24 17.30
C HIS A 465 -15.26 30.76 17.39
N VAL A 466 -14.88 31.24 18.58
CA VAL A 466 -14.60 32.66 18.81
C VAL A 466 -13.43 33.11 17.94
N ARG A 467 -12.38 32.29 17.80
CA ARG A 467 -11.24 32.58 16.93
C ARG A 467 -11.64 32.67 15.46
N GLU A 468 -12.46 31.73 14.96
CA GLU A 468 -12.90 31.76 13.57
C GLU A 468 -13.87 32.93 13.30
N LEU A 469 -14.78 33.23 14.22
CA LEU A 469 -15.64 34.42 14.14
C LEU A 469 -14.80 35.70 14.07
N HIS A 470 -13.81 35.83 14.96
CA HIS A 470 -12.88 36.96 14.93
C HIS A 470 -12.09 37.00 13.61
N ARG A 471 -11.71 35.86 13.04
CA ARG A 471 -11.05 35.77 11.74
C ARG A 471 -11.95 36.28 10.61
N VAL A 472 -13.24 35.94 10.60
CA VAL A 472 -14.22 36.48 9.65
C VAL A 472 -14.30 38.00 9.73
N ILE A 473 -14.49 38.54 10.94
CA ILE A 473 -14.60 39.99 11.17
C ILE A 473 -13.31 40.72 10.75
N LYS A 474 -12.15 40.20 11.19
CA LYS A 474 -10.85 40.76 10.84
C LYS A 474 -10.62 40.75 9.33
N ASN A 475 -10.96 39.65 8.65
CA ASN A 475 -10.81 39.54 7.21
C ASN A 475 -11.76 40.50 6.47
N ALA A 476 -12.98 40.70 6.96
CA ALA A 476 -13.90 41.70 6.41
C ALA A 476 -13.29 43.10 6.48
N ILE A 477 -12.73 43.48 7.63
CA ILE A 477 -12.07 44.78 7.81
C ILE A 477 -10.88 44.94 6.86
N LEU A 478 -10.00 43.94 6.77
CA LEU A 478 -8.74 44.04 6.02
C LEU A 478 -8.91 43.93 4.49
N HIS A 479 -9.84 43.09 4.04
CA HIS A 479 -9.96 42.70 2.64
C HIS A 479 -11.20 43.25 1.94
N ALA A 480 -12.19 43.75 2.70
CA ALA A 480 -13.45 44.25 2.16
C ALA A 480 -13.74 45.72 2.54
N HIS A 481 -12.72 46.57 2.51
CA HIS A 481 -12.79 47.98 2.94
C HIS A 481 -13.90 48.79 2.26
N TYR A 482 -14.24 48.52 0.99
CA TYR A 482 -15.28 49.27 0.27
C TYR A 482 -16.68 48.79 0.62
N ALA A 483 -16.85 47.49 0.90
CA ALA A 483 -18.11 46.94 1.38
C ALA A 483 -18.40 47.32 2.84
N VAL A 484 -17.37 47.44 3.66
CA VAL A 484 -17.45 47.74 5.11
C VAL A 484 -17.69 49.22 5.41
N ASN A 485 -17.28 50.14 4.52
CA ASN A 485 -17.41 51.60 4.72
C ASN A 485 -18.81 52.17 4.47
N ASN A 486 -19.77 51.40 3.96
CA ASN A 486 -21.16 51.83 3.79
C ASN A 486 -22.05 51.12 4.81
N ASP A 487 -22.39 51.80 5.92
CA ASP A 487 -23.45 51.54 6.92
C ASP A 487 -23.59 50.15 7.58
N GLN A 488 -22.99 49.07 7.06
CA GLN A 488 -23.23 47.69 7.54
C GLN A 488 -22.36 47.28 8.74
N CYS A 489 -21.21 47.91 8.97
CA CYS A 489 -20.38 47.65 10.15
C CYS A 489 -20.71 48.53 11.37
N ALA A 490 -21.58 49.55 11.22
CA ALA A 490 -22.09 50.30 12.37
C ALA A 490 -22.99 49.44 13.30
N VAL A 491 -23.39 48.24 12.85
CA VAL A 491 -24.21 47.29 13.62
C VAL A 491 -23.35 46.32 14.44
N PHE A 492 -22.04 46.20 14.15
CA PHE A 492 -21.14 45.25 14.80
C PHE A 492 -20.02 45.88 15.65
N ALA A 493 -19.83 47.21 15.57
CA ALA A 493 -19.03 47.99 16.52
C ALA A 493 -19.91 48.42 17.69
#